data_AF-X0XYF5-F1
#
_entry.id   AF-X0XYF5-F1
#
_cell.length_a   1.000
_cell.length_b   1.000
_cell.length_c   1.000
_cell.angle_alpha   90.00
_cell.angle_beta   90.00
_cell.angle_gamma   90.00
#
_symmetry.space_group_name_H-M   'P 1'
#
loop_
_entity.id
_entity.type
_entity.pdbx_description
1 polymer ?
#
loop_
_entity_poly.entity_id
_entity_poly.type
_entity_poly.pdbx_seq_one_letter_code
_entity_poly.pdbx_strand_id
1 'polypeptide(L)'
;IRPLTVADRFLAAFFPPISKSLGPYVPLIVVNCIILGRQEAFSSKNTVGRSLIDALGMSSGFVLAMLILSAIREILGMGTFLGYQVMGPWFKPWIIMILPPGAFITLGILLALALQIERKTKSRK
;
A
#
# COMPACT_ATOMS: atom_id res chain seq x y z
N ILE A 1 9.55 -5.94 25.27
CA ILE A 1 10.39 -5.79 24.06
C ILE A 1 9.47 -5.61 22.85
N ARG A 2 9.23 -4.37 22.39
CA ARG A 2 8.49 -4.13 21.12
C ARG A 2 9.53 -4.04 19.98
N PRO A 3 9.47 -4.89 18.94
CA PRO A 3 10.48 -4.91 17.88
C PRO A 3 10.63 -3.56 17.16
N LEU A 4 9.56 -2.76 17.07
CA LEU A 4 9.62 -1.44 16.45
C LEU A 4 10.35 -0.39 17.29
N THR A 5 10.48 -0.56 18.61
CA THR A 5 11.25 0.34 19.47
C THR A 5 12.75 0.18 19.26
N VAL A 6 13.19 -1.02 18.89
CA VAL A 6 14.59 -1.28 18.52
C VAL A 6 14.89 -0.67 17.16
N ALA A 7 13.97 -0.82 16.20
CA ALA A 7 14.10 -0.23 14.86
C ALA A 7 14.11 1.31 14.90
N ASP A 8 13.23 1.94 15.68
CA ASP A 8 13.19 3.40 15.84
C ASP A 8 14.48 3.95 16.48
N ARG A 9 15.02 3.27 17.50
CA ARG A 9 16.31 3.64 18.11
C ARG A 9 17.50 3.46 17.17
N PHE A 10 17.46 2.44 16.32
CA PHE A 10 18.47 2.25 15.28
C PHE A 10 18.40 3.36 14.23
N LEU A 11 17.20 3.72 13.77
CA LEU A 11 17.00 4.80 12.81
C LEU A 11 17.37 6.18 13.39
N ALA A 12 17.06 6.43 14.66
CA ALA A 12 17.44 7.67 15.35
C ALA A 12 18.97 7.83 15.48
N ALA A 13 19.71 6.73 15.54
CA ALA A 13 21.17 6.73 15.64
C ALA A 13 21.88 7.00 14.31
N PHE A 14 21.37 6.48 13.19
CA PHE A 14 22.00 6.62 11.87
C PHE A 14 21.38 7.71 11.00
N PHE A 15 20.08 7.97 11.12
CA PHE A 15 19.33 8.90 10.25
C PHE A 15 18.21 9.65 11.02
N PRO A 16 18.56 10.65 11.86
CA PRO A 16 17.60 11.41 12.65
C PRO A 16 16.48 12.14 11.88
N PRO A 17 16.68 12.72 10.67
CA PRO A 17 15.58 13.38 9.97
C PRO A 17 14.51 12.41 9.47
N ILE A 18 14.91 11.17 9.13
CA ILE A 18 14.01 10.14 8.58
C ILE A 18 13.16 9.52 9.69
N SER A 19 13.75 9.32 10.87
CA SER A 19 13.06 8.85 12.08
C SER A 19 11.90 9.78 12.46
N LYS A 20 12.07 11.11 12.37
CA LYS A 20 11.02 12.09 12.71
C LYS A 20 9.82 12.03 11.76
N SER A 21 10.04 11.80 10.46
CA SER A 21 8.97 11.65 9.47
C SER A 21 8.27 10.29 9.55
N LEU A 22 8.96 9.23 9.95
CA LEU A 22 8.38 7.89 10.10
C LEU A 22 7.61 7.70 11.40
N GLY A 23 7.91 8.49 12.44
CA GLY A 23 7.32 8.37 13.78
C GLY A 23 5.79 8.20 13.80
N PRO A 24 5.00 9.00 13.04
CA PRO A 24 3.54 8.84 12.97
C PRO A 24 3.08 7.54 12.29
N TYR A 25 3.87 7.00 11.35
CA TYR A 25 3.52 5.78 10.62
C TYR A 25 3.82 4.52 11.42
N VAL A 26 4.75 4.58 12.40
CA VAL A 26 5.13 3.43 13.23
C VAL A 26 3.92 2.82 13.98
N PRO A 27 3.07 3.58 14.70
CA PRO A 27 1.85 3.02 15.29
C PRO A 27 0.85 2.49 14.25
N LEU A 28 0.69 3.16 13.11
CA LEU A 28 -0.23 2.76 12.04
C LEU A 28 0.16 1.42 11.39
N ILE A 29 1.46 1.12 11.32
CA ILE A 29 1.96 -0.16 10.81
C ILE A 29 1.64 -1.29 11.80
N VAL A 30 1.78 -1.05 13.10
CA VAL A 30 1.54 -2.07 14.14
C VAL A 30 0.06 -2.47 14.22
N VAL A 31 -0.84 -1.50 14.07
CA VAL A 31 -2.29 -1.76 14.10
C VAL A 31 -2.87 -2.10 12.72
N ASN A 32 -2.02 -2.29 11.70
CA ASN A 32 -2.48 -2.65 10.38
C ASN A 32 -3.14 -4.05 10.41
N CYS A 33 -4.41 -4.11 10.02
CA CYS A 33 -5.22 -5.32 10.09
C CYS A 33 -4.67 -6.46 9.21
N ILE A 34 -3.99 -6.13 8.10
CA ILE A 34 -3.38 -7.14 7.21
C ILE A 34 -2.21 -7.84 7.90
N ILE A 35 -1.43 -7.10 8.68
CA ILE A 35 -0.26 -7.62 9.40
C ILE A 35 -0.71 -8.43 10.61
N LEU A 36 -1.59 -7.87 11.44
CA LEU A 36 -2.10 -8.56 12.64
C LEU A 36 -2.85 -9.85 12.28
N GLY A 37 -3.78 -9.79 11.33
CA GLY A 37 -4.58 -10.96 10.94
C GLY A 37 -3.74 -12.10 10.35
N ARG A 38 -2.63 -11.79 9.66
CA ARG A 38 -1.73 -12.79 9.09
C ARG A 38 -0.70 -13.30 10.10
N GLN A 39 -0.28 -12.48 11.06
CA GLN A 39 0.51 -12.97 12.20
C GLN A 39 -0.28 -14.00 13.01
N GLU A 40 -1.56 -13.74 13.30
CA GLU A 40 -2.42 -14.68 14.04
C GLU A 40 -2.68 -15.97 13.24
N ALA A 41 -3.01 -15.86 11.95
CA ALA A 41 -3.34 -17.03 11.13
C ALA A 41 -2.13 -17.90 10.75
N PHE A 42 -0.95 -17.30 10.56
CA PHE A 42 0.22 -17.99 9.98
C PHE A 42 1.25 -18.41 11.04
N SER A 43 1.42 -17.66 12.14
CA SER A 43 2.32 -18.03 13.23
C SER A 43 1.84 -19.25 14.02
N SER A 44 0.53 -19.52 14.01
CA SER A 44 -0.04 -20.65 14.75
C SER A 44 0.17 -22.02 14.05
N LYS A 45 0.47 -22.04 12.74
CA LYS A 45 0.38 -23.29 11.94
C LYS A 45 1.56 -23.59 11.01
N ASN A 46 2.55 -22.71 10.84
CA ASN A 46 3.64 -22.89 9.86
C ASN A 46 5.05 -22.64 10.41
N THR A 47 6.05 -23.25 9.76
CA THR A 47 7.48 -23.06 10.05
C THR A 47 7.99 -21.68 9.59
N VAL A 48 8.96 -21.13 10.32
CA VAL A 48 9.49 -19.75 10.15
C VAL A 48 9.85 -19.41 8.68
N GLY A 49 10.42 -20.37 7.94
CA GLY A 49 10.78 -20.18 6.53
C GLY A 49 9.59 -19.96 5.59
N ARG A 50 8.46 -20.64 5.82
CA ARG A 50 7.24 -20.45 5.01
C ARG A 50 6.58 -19.10 5.32
N SER A 51 6.64 -18.66 6.57
CA SER A 51 6.10 -17.36 7.01
C SER A 51 6.84 -16.18 6.39
N LEU A 52 8.15 -16.31 6.19
CA LEU A 52 8.96 -15.29 5.50
C LEU A 52 8.55 -15.11 4.04
N ILE A 53 8.30 -16.20 3.32
CA ILE A 53 7.89 -16.16 1.91
C ILE A 53 6.48 -15.57 1.77
N ASP A 54 5.53 -15.93 2.66
CA ASP A 54 4.18 -15.36 2.67
C ASP A 54 4.20 -13.86 3.00
N ALA A 55 5.02 -13.43 3.96
CA ALA A 55 5.20 -12.02 4.31
C ALA A 55 5.80 -11.19 3.17
N LEU A 56 6.80 -11.72 2.46
CA LEU A 56 7.39 -11.06 1.28
C LEU A 56 6.37 -10.98 0.13
N GLY A 57 5.63 -12.06 -0.14
CA GLY A 57 4.57 -12.07 -1.15
C GLY A 57 3.49 -11.04 -0.86
N MET A 58 2.97 -10.99 0.37
CA MET A 58 1.94 -10.00 0.73
C MET A 58 2.43 -8.56 0.70
N SER A 59 3.62 -8.28 1.23
CA SER A 59 4.17 -6.92 1.23
C SER A 59 4.45 -6.44 -0.20
N SER A 60 4.99 -7.30 -1.06
CA SER A 60 5.20 -6.97 -2.49
C SER A 60 3.88 -6.70 -3.23
N GLY A 61 2.85 -7.51 -2.99
CA GLY A 61 1.52 -7.31 -3.58
C GLY A 61 0.84 -6.03 -3.10
N PHE A 62 0.98 -5.71 -1.81
CA PHE A 62 0.45 -4.47 -1.25
C PHE A 62 1.13 -3.23 -1.84
N VAL A 63 2.46 -3.25 -1.96
CA VAL A 63 3.21 -2.15 -2.59
C VAL A 63 2.80 -1.99 -4.05
N LEU A 64 2.69 -3.08 -4.81
CA LEU A 64 2.28 -3.03 -6.21
C LEU A 64 0.85 -2.46 -6.37
N ALA A 65 -0.08 -2.90 -5.53
CA ALA A 65 -1.46 -2.41 -5.54
C ALA A 65 -1.53 -0.91 -5.20
N MET A 66 -0.79 -0.47 -4.17
CA MET A 66 -0.72 0.93 -3.77
C MET A 66 -0.04 1.79 -4.84
N LEU A 67 0.97 1.26 -5.54
CA LEU A 67 1.65 1.96 -6.63
C LEU A 67 0.71 2.20 -7.81
N ILE A 68 -0.04 1.18 -8.25
CA ILE A 68 -1.03 1.32 -9.33
C ILE A 68 -2.13 2.30 -8.93
N LEU A 69 -2.66 2.17 -7.70
CA LEU A 69 -3.69 3.06 -7.18
C LEU A 69 -3.19 4.51 -7.08
N SER A 70 -1.95 4.72 -6.63
CA SER A 70 -1.34 6.05 -6.53
C SER A 70 -1.10 6.66 -7.92
N ALA A 71 -0.65 5.87 -8.90
CA ALA A 71 -0.47 6.33 -10.27
C ALA A 71 -1.79 6.79 -10.91
N ILE A 72 -2.86 6.00 -10.75
CA ILE A 72 -4.20 6.38 -11.23
C ILE A 72 -4.69 7.66 -10.55
N ARG A 73 -4.46 7.80 -9.23
CA ARG A 73 -4.87 8.99 -8.47
C ARG A 73 -4.04 10.23 -8.82
N GLU A 74 -2.76 10.09 -9.15
CA GLU A 74 -1.92 11.21 -9.59
C GLU A 74 -2.41 11.77 -10.94
N ILE A 75 -2.69 10.87 -11.89
CA ILE A 75 -3.21 11.23 -13.21
C ILE A 75 -4.59 11.90 -13.09
N LEU A 76 -5.50 11.33 -12.31
CA LEU A 76 -6.87 11.82 -12.19
C LEU A 76 -7.02 13.04 -11.26
N GLY A 77 -6.16 13.18 -10.26
CA GLY A 77 -6.20 14.26 -9.27
C GLY A 77 -5.48 15.52 -9.74
N MET A 78 -4.29 15.38 -10.33
CA MET A 78 -3.41 16.51 -10.68
C MET A 78 -3.12 16.62 -12.18
N GLY A 79 -3.50 15.63 -13.00
CA GLY A 79 -3.17 15.61 -14.43
C GLY A 79 -1.68 15.38 -14.73
N THR A 80 -0.93 14.94 -13.71
CA THR A 80 0.51 14.68 -13.78
C THR A 80 0.78 13.18 -13.72
N PHE A 81 1.87 12.77 -14.35
CA PHE A 81 2.41 11.42 -14.21
C PHE A 81 3.89 11.54 -13.85
N LEU A 82 4.27 11.06 -12.67
CA LEU A 82 5.66 11.14 -12.17
C LEU A 82 6.20 12.58 -12.15
N GLY A 83 5.33 13.56 -11.87
CA GLY A 83 5.70 14.98 -11.85
C GLY A 83 5.77 15.68 -13.22
N TYR A 84 5.57 14.97 -14.33
CA TYR A 84 5.41 15.59 -15.66
C TYR A 84 3.93 15.88 -15.95
N GLN A 85 3.62 17.11 -16.38
CA GLN A 85 2.27 17.50 -16.79
C GLN A 85 1.93 16.85 -18.13
N VAL A 86 1.08 15.82 -18.10
CA VAL A 86 0.63 15.09 -19.30
C VAL A 86 -0.69 15.67 -19.83
N MET A 87 -1.50 16.27 -18.95
CA MET A 87 -2.75 16.93 -19.35
C MET A 87 -2.59 18.45 -19.43
N GLY A 88 -3.07 19.05 -20.53
CA GLY A 88 -2.93 20.48 -20.81
C GLY A 88 -3.70 21.40 -19.85
N PRO A 89 -3.63 22.73 -20.05
CA PRO A 89 -4.16 23.77 -19.13
C PRO A 89 -5.67 23.71 -18.84
N TRP A 90 -6.41 22.88 -19.58
CA TRP A 90 -7.87 22.70 -19.48
C TRP A 90 -8.29 21.71 -18.41
N PHE A 91 -7.36 20.95 -17.81
CA PHE A 91 -7.69 19.99 -16.78
C PHE A 91 -7.74 20.67 -15.41
N LYS A 92 -8.95 21.00 -14.95
CA LYS A 92 -9.14 21.42 -13.56
C LYS A 92 -8.87 20.22 -12.65
N PRO A 93 -7.94 20.29 -11.69
CA PRO A 93 -7.63 19.18 -10.80
C PRO A 93 -8.88 18.78 -10.01
N TRP A 94 -9.23 17.50 -10.04
CA TRP A 94 -10.38 16.97 -9.29
C TRP A 94 -9.95 16.71 -7.85
N ILE A 95 -10.08 17.72 -6.99
CA ILE A 95 -9.78 17.63 -5.54
C ILE A 95 -10.50 16.45 -4.85
N ILE A 96 -11.68 16.07 -5.35
CA ILE A 96 -12.45 14.92 -4.86
C ILE A 96 -11.66 13.60 -4.96
N MET A 97 -10.76 13.47 -5.94
CA MET A 97 -9.93 12.28 -6.16
C MET A 97 -8.75 12.18 -5.17
N ILE A 98 -8.32 13.32 -4.63
CA ILE A 98 -7.24 13.42 -3.64
C ILE A 98 -7.77 13.10 -2.24
N LEU A 99 -9.03 13.43 -1.98
CA LEU A 99 -9.72 13.16 -0.71
C LEU A 99 -9.97 11.64 -0.49
N PRO A 100 -10.16 11.17 0.76
CA PRO A 100 -10.47 9.77 1.07
C PRO A 100 -11.58 9.13 0.23
N PRO A 101 -12.72 9.78 -0.11
CA PRO A 101 -13.74 9.19 -0.99
C PRO A 101 -13.20 8.78 -2.37
N GLY A 102 -12.28 9.54 -2.96
CA GLY A 102 -11.65 9.18 -4.24
C GLY A 102 -10.81 7.90 -4.17
N ALA A 103 -10.15 7.66 -3.03
CA ALA A 103 -9.39 6.44 -2.81
C ALA A 103 -10.29 5.19 -2.73
N PHE A 104 -11.47 5.29 -2.10
CA PHE A 104 -12.41 4.16 -2.03
C PHE A 104 -13.04 3.83 -3.39
N ILE A 105 -13.38 4.84 -4.19
CA ILE A 105 -13.94 4.63 -5.53
C ILE A 105 -12.92 3.97 -6.45
N THR A 106 -11.68 4.49 -6.48
CA THR A 106 -10.60 3.92 -7.29
C THR A 106 -10.24 2.49 -6.84
N LEU A 107 -10.18 2.24 -5.53
CA LEU A 107 -9.98 0.90 -4.98
C LEU A 107 -11.10 -0.07 -5.39
N GLY A 108 -12.37 0.37 -5.32
CA GLY A 108 -13.52 -0.45 -5.72
C GLY A 108 -13.49 -0.85 -7.20
N ILE A 109 -13.16 0.10 -8.07
CA ILE A 109 -13.01 -0.17 -9.52
C ILE A 109 -11.83 -1.12 -9.78
N LEU A 110 -10.70 -0.90 -9.10
CA LEU A 110 -9.52 -1.76 -9.23
C LEU A 110 -9.81 -3.19 -8.77
N LEU A 111 -10.53 -3.36 -7.66
CA LEU A 111 -11.00 -4.67 -7.19
C LEU A 111 -11.96 -5.32 -8.19
N ALA A 112 -12.91 -4.56 -8.74
CA ALA A 112 -13.85 -5.09 -9.73
C ALA A 112 -13.12 -5.62 -10.97
N LEU A 113 -12.13 -4.88 -11.47
CA LEU A 113 -11.29 -5.30 -12.59
C LEU A 113 -10.44 -6.53 -12.24
N ALA A 114 -9.80 -6.54 -11.08
CA ALA A 114 -9.00 -7.69 -10.62
C ALA A 114 -9.85 -8.96 -10.52
N LEU A 115 -11.03 -8.87 -9.90
CA LEU A 115 -11.99 -9.97 -9.81
C LEU A 115 -12.50 -10.41 -11.18
N GLN A 116 -12.71 -9.48 -12.12
CA GLN A 116 -13.13 -9.81 -13.48
C GLN A 116 -12.04 -10.55 -14.27
N ILE A 117 -10.78 -10.14 -14.13
CA ILE A 117 -9.62 -10.82 -14.72
C ILE A 117 -9.45 -12.21 -14.11
N GLU A 118 -9.58 -12.32 -12.80
CA GLU A 118 -9.50 -13.61 -12.09
C GLU A 118 -10.63 -14.55 -12.53
N ARG A 119 -11.86 -14.05 -12.63
CA ARG A 119 -13.02 -14.83 -13.15
C ARG A 119 -12.78 -15.30 -14.57
N LYS A 120 -12.24 -14.45 -15.46
CA LYS A 120 -11.91 -14.85 -16.84
C LYS A 120 -10.80 -15.89 -16.88
N THR A 121 -9.78 -15.75 -16.03
CA THR A 121 -8.65 -16.70 -15.96
C THR A 121 -9.11 -18.05 -15.41
N LYS A 122 -9.98 -18.05 -14.40
CA LYS A 122 -10.57 -19.26 -13.81
C LYS A 122 -11.57 -19.94 -14.74
N SER A 123 -12.30 -19.19 -15.55
CA SER A 123 -13.21 -19.73 -16.57
C SER A 123 -12.50 -20.31 -17.80
N ARG A 124 -11.20 -20.05 -17.97
CA ARG A 124 -10.38 -20.55 -19.09
C ARG A 124 -9.57 -21.81 -18.72
N LYS A 125 -9.71 -22.29 -17.49
CA LYS A 125 -9.04 -23.46 -16.92
C LYS A 125 -10.08 -24.52 -16.61
#